data_AF-A0A976P7H9-F1
#
_entry.id   AF-A0A976P7H9-F1
#
_cell.length_a   1.000
_cell.length_b   1.000
_cell.length_c   1.000
_cell.angle_alpha   90.00
_cell.angle_beta   90.00
_cell.angle_gamma   90.00
#
_symmetry.space_group_name_H-M   'P 1'
#
loop_
_entity.id
_entity.type
_entity.pdbx_description
1 polymer ?
#
loop_
_entity_poly.entity_id
_entity_poly.type
_entity_poly.pdbx_seq_one_letter_code
_entity_poly.pdbx_strand_id
1 'polypeptide(L)'
;MLPVVGPEKALYRDDDDMVEKLPGDFYSTRFYTDRMIAYLKEGDQKQQDKPFFAYLAYTAPHFPIQAPEESIAKFRGKYDDGYDALFKRRLTAAKRLGLIPADAQGSPPNPDGVPWSELSPEQQAIEARHIEVFAAMISDLDHEVGRMLDYLEHSGKIDNTIIIFMSDNGYEGHDLRTSFKEASDWADACCTNDLAHVGGPDSYIWMGPNWSRASSAPLPLL
;
A
#
# COMPACT_ATOMS: atom_id res chain seq x y z
N MET A 1 5.71 14.47 1.53
CA MET A 1 4.92 13.46 0.81
C MET A 1 4.13 14.15 -0.29
N LEU A 2 4.14 13.57 -1.48
CA LEU A 2 3.39 14.05 -2.65
C LEU A 2 1.88 13.81 -2.43
N PRO A 3 0.99 14.62 -3.01
CA PRO A 3 -0.45 14.45 -2.84
C PRO A 3 -0.96 13.29 -3.69
N VAL A 4 -2.21 12.88 -3.44
CA VAL A 4 -2.89 11.90 -4.29
C VAL A 4 -3.05 12.43 -5.71
N VAL A 5 -3.38 13.72 -5.88
CA VAL A 5 -3.49 14.39 -7.20
C VAL A 5 -2.98 15.83 -7.09
N GLY A 6 -2.23 16.28 -8.10
CA GLY A 6 -1.83 17.68 -8.28
C GLY A 6 -0.45 18.04 -7.69
N PRO A 7 -0.03 19.32 -7.78
CA PRO A 7 1.32 19.75 -7.40
C PRO A 7 1.46 20.16 -5.92
N GLU A 8 0.37 20.25 -5.17
CA GLU A 8 0.37 20.74 -3.79
C GLU A 8 0.86 19.69 -2.79
N LYS A 9 1.36 20.09 -1.62
CA LYS A 9 1.72 19.10 -0.60
C LYS A 9 0.47 18.49 0.01
N ALA A 10 0.52 17.20 0.33
CA ALA A 10 -0.52 16.56 1.12
C ALA A 10 -0.70 17.29 2.46
N LEU A 11 -1.96 17.60 2.80
CA LEU A 11 -2.33 18.26 4.04
C LEU A 11 -2.56 17.23 5.15
N TYR A 12 -2.11 17.56 6.36
CA TYR A 12 -2.25 16.72 7.55
C TYR A 12 -2.87 17.53 8.68
N ARG A 13 -3.66 16.86 9.53
CA ARG A 13 -4.22 17.41 10.75
C ARG A 13 -3.88 16.51 11.94
N ASP A 14 -3.69 17.14 13.09
CA ASP A 14 -3.59 16.50 14.40
C ASP A 14 -4.64 17.19 15.27
N ASP A 15 -5.71 16.48 15.62
CA ASP A 15 -6.97 17.05 16.11
C ASP A 15 -7.50 18.19 15.21
N ASP A 16 -7.72 19.38 15.79
CA ASP A 16 -8.24 20.56 15.11
C ASP A 16 -7.14 21.37 14.40
N ASP A 17 -5.86 21.02 14.61
CA ASP A 17 -4.72 21.80 14.15
C ASP A 17 -4.16 21.26 12.82
N MET A 18 -3.80 22.19 11.93
CA MET A 18 -3.05 21.86 10.71
C MET A 18 -1.61 21.54 11.07
N VAL A 19 -1.10 20.41 10.59
CA VAL A 19 0.32 20.06 10.77
C VAL A 19 1.14 20.85 9.77
N GLU A 20 1.78 21.93 10.24
CA GLU A 20 2.58 22.82 9.39
C GLU A 20 3.87 22.15 8.88
N LYS A 21 4.45 21.25 9.68
CA LYS A 21 5.71 20.57 9.36
C LYS A 21 5.69 19.11 9.79
N LEU A 22 5.93 18.23 8.83
CA LEU A 22 6.11 16.80 9.08
C LEU A 22 7.50 16.52 9.66
N PRO A 23 7.65 15.45 10.46
CA PRO A 23 8.96 14.94 10.89
C PRO A 23 9.91 14.69 9.72
N GLY A 24 11.23 14.80 9.97
CA GLY A 24 12.24 14.59 8.93
C GLY A 24 12.26 13.17 8.36
N ASP A 25 11.84 12.19 9.17
CA ASP A 25 11.73 10.78 8.85
C ASP A 25 10.25 10.36 8.64
N PHE A 26 9.41 11.28 8.19
CA PHE A 26 7.98 11.02 8.03
C PHE A 26 7.71 9.86 7.05
N TYR A 27 7.00 8.85 7.54
CA TYR A 27 6.41 7.77 6.76
C TYR A 27 4.98 7.55 7.29
N SER A 28 3.98 7.66 6.42
CA SER A 28 2.56 7.80 6.83
C SER A 28 2.09 6.66 7.71
N THR A 29 2.36 5.41 7.32
CA THR A 29 1.97 4.20 8.06
C THR A 29 2.45 4.24 9.50
N ARG A 30 3.74 4.51 9.71
CA ARG A 30 4.33 4.62 11.05
C ARG A 30 3.78 5.82 11.82
N PHE A 31 3.68 6.97 11.17
CA PHE A 31 3.20 8.19 11.81
C PHE A 31 1.75 8.05 12.31
N TYR A 32 0.85 7.46 11.52
CA TYR A 32 -0.54 7.24 11.92
C TYR A 32 -0.64 6.29 13.12
N THR A 33 0.14 5.21 13.12
CA THR A 33 0.21 4.28 14.26
C THR A 33 0.72 4.96 15.51
N ASP A 34 1.81 5.74 15.41
CA ASP A 34 2.37 6.47 16.56
C ASP A 34 1.35 7.45 17.16
N ARG A 35 0.60 8.16 16.32
CA ARG A 35 -0.46 9.09 16.75
C ARG A 35 -1.61 8.37 17.44
N MET A 36 -2.10 7.27 16.86
CA MET A 36 -3.19 6.50 17.46
C MET A 36 -2.79 5.93 18.83
N ILE A 37 -1.57 5.39 18.96
CA ILE A 37 -1.05 4.92 20.26
C ILE A 37 -0.96 6.07 21.26
N ALA A 38 -0.53 7.26 20.83
CA ALA A 38 -0.48 8.44 21.68
C ALA A 38 -1.88 8.84 22.20
N TYR A 39 -2.88 8.90 21.32
CA TYR A 39 -4.26 9.22 21.72
C TYR A 39 -4.83 8.22 22.73
N LEU A 40 -4.59 6.92 22.54
CA LEU A 40 -5.04 5.89 23.49
C LEU A 40 -4.33 6.04 24.84
N LYS A 41 -3.02 6.30 24.85
CA LYS A 41 -2.25 6.54 26.09
C LYS A 41 -2.75 7.77 26.85
N GLU A 42 -3.07 8.84 26.14
CA GLU A 42 -3.62 10.05 26.75
C GLU A 42 -5.00 9.80 27.36
N GLY A 43 -5.84 9.01 26.68
CA GLY A 43 -7.13 8.55 27.22
C GLY A 43 -6.96 7.78 28.53
N ASP A 44 -6.02 6.82 28.56
CA ASP A 44 -5.70 6.03 29.74
C ASP A 44 -5.20 6.88 30.92
N GLN A 45 -4.34 7.87 30.65
CA GLN A 45 -3.81 8.78 31.68
C GLN A 45 -4.87 9.68 32.31
N LYS A 46 -5.92 10.03 31.55
CA LYS A 46 -7.04 10.84 32.05
C LYS A 46 -7.96 10.06 33.01
N GLN A 47 -7.70 8.76 33.25
CA GLN A 47 -8.47 7.87 34.12
C GLN A 47 -9.98 7.91 33.85
N GLN A 48 -10.35 8.10 32.59
CA GLN A 48 -11.72 7.98 32.18
C GLN A 48 -11.97 6.50 31.94
N ASP A 49 -12.71 5.84 32.84
CA ASP A 49 -13.19 4.45 32.70
C ASP A 49 -14.19 4.31 31.52
N LYS A 50 -13.93 4.98 30.41
CA LYS A 50 -14.76 5.06 29.22
C LYS A 50 -14.14 4.18 28.13
N PRO A 51 -14.97 3.47 27.36
CA PRO A 51 -14.49 2.76 26.17
C PRO A 51 -13.97 3.75 25.12
N PHE A 52 -13.12 3.27 24.22
CA PHE A 52 -12.68 4.03 23.06
C PHE A 52 -13.36 3.54 21.77
N PHE A 53 -13.42 4.42 20.80
CA PHE A 53 -13.60 4.07 19.39
C PHE A 53 -12.38 4.59 18.64
N ALA A 54 -11.57 3.67 18.10
CA ALA A 54 -10.35 4.00 17.38
C ALA A 54 -10.52 3.66 15.90
N TYR A 55 -10.38 4.68 15.04
CA TYR A 55 -10.42 4.51 13.60
C TYR A 55 -9.04 4.84 13.02
N LEU A 56 -8.30 3.80 12.65
CA LEU A 56 -6.96 3.91 12.09
C LEU A 56 -7.00 3.62 10.58
N ALA A 57 -7.24 4.67 9.80
CA ALA A 57 -7.33 4.60 8.34
C ALA A 57 -5.99 4.90 7.69
N TYR A 58 -5.23 3.84 7.38
CA TYR A 58 -3.97 3.99 6.65
C TYR A 58 -4.20 4.49 5.22
N THR A 59 -3.24 5.25 4.69
CA THR A 59 -3.18 5.61 3.28
C THR A 59 -2.38 4.62 2.45
N ALA A 60 -1.52 3.79 3.08
CA ALA A 60 -0.89 2.66 2.42
C ALA A 60 -1.92 1.57 2.11
N PRO A 61 -1.78 0.85 0.97
CA PRO A 61 -0.72 0.93 -0.03
C PRO A 61 -1.09 1.80 -1.25
N HIS A 62 -1.87 2.86 -1.07
CA HIS A 62 -2.35 3.70 -2.18
C HIS A 62 -1.18 4.43 -2.87
N PHE A 63 -1.41 4.87 -4.10
CA PHE A 63 -0.45 5.69 -4.83
C PHE A 63 -0.29 7.10 -4.21
N PRO A 64 0.86 7.76 -4.45
CA PRO A 64 2.08 7.19 -5.05
C PRO A 64 2.68 6.11 -4.16
N ILE A 65 3.07 4.98 -4.76
CA ILE A 65 3.64 3.89 -3.97
C ILE A 65 5.08 4.25 -3.59
N GLN A 66 5.30 4.37 -2.28
CA GLN A 66 6.57 4.81 -1.69
C GLN A 66 6.82 4.06 -0.40
N ALA A 67 8.06 3.62 -0.18
CA ALA A 67 8.46 2.92 1.05
C ALA A 67 9.93 3.22 1.40
N PRO A 68 10.32 3.05 2.69
CA PRO A 68 11.73 3.11 3.07
C PRO A 68 12.58 2.10 2.30
N GLU A 69 13.81 2.48 1.95
CA GLU A 69 14.71 1.65 1.13
C GLU A 69 15.01 0.30 1.81
N GLU A 70 15.18 0.29 3.13
CA GLU A 70 15.38 -0.92 3.90
C GLU A 70 14.18 -1.88 3.84
N SER A 71 12.97 -1.35 3.65
CA SER A 71 11.76 -2.15 3.47
C SER A 71 11.66 -2.70 2.06
N ILE A 72 11.95 -1.88 1.05
CA ILE A 72 12.00 -2.30 -0.36
C ILE A 72 13.04 -3.41 -0.55
N ALA A 73 14.22 -3.28 0.08
CA ALA A 73 15.31 -4.25 -0.02
C ALA A 73 14.90 -5.68 0.37
N LYS A 74 13.90 -5.85 1.27
CA LYS A 74 13.38 -7.17 1.69
C LYS A 74 12.69 -7.93 0.54
N PHE A 75 12.31 -7.24 -0.53
CA PHE A 75 11.53 -7.80 -1.64
C PHE A 75 12.31 -7.95 -2.94
N ARG A 76 13.55 -7.44 -3.00
CA ARG A 76 14.41 -7.52 -4.18
C ARG A 76 14.45 -8.92 -4.79
N GLY A 77 14.10 -9.02 -6.06
CA GLY A 77 14.15 -10.26 -6.85
C GLY A 77 12.99 -11.23 -6.61
N LYS A 78 12.05 -10.93 -5.70
CA LYS A 78 10.92 -11.84 -5.40
C LYS A 78 9.85 -11.88 -6.49
N TYR A 79 9.88 -10.91 -7.40
CA TYR A 79 8.86 -10.72 -8.43
C TYR A 79 9.42 -10.69 -9.86
N ASP A 80 10.67 -11.14 -10.05
CA ASP A 80 11.35 -11.17 -11.36
C ASP A 80 10.66 -12.10 -12.37
N ASP A 81 9.78 -12.99 -11.90
CA ASP A 81 8.98 -13.87 -12.75
C ASP A 81 7.66 -13.26 -13.23
N GLY A 82 7.35 -12.02 -12.81
CA GLY A 82 6.32 -11.18 -13.41
C GLY A 82 4.88 -11.39 -12.90
N TYR A 83 4.00 -10.45 -13.28
CA TYR A 83 2.60 -10.43 -12.87
C TYR A 83 1.81 -11.67 -13.30
N ASP A 84 2.13 -12.27 -14.45
CA ASP A 84 1.43 -13.47 -14.92
C ASP A 84 1.75 -14.70 -14.05
N ALA A 85 3.00 -14.82 -13.62
CA ALA A 85 3.42 -15.87 -12.71
C ALA A 85 2.82 -15.64 -11.32
N LEU A 86 2.85 -14.41 -10.82
CA LEU A 86 2.25 -14.04 -9.54
C LEU A 86 0.74 -14.32 -9.51
N PHE A 87 0.02 -13.94 -10.56
CA PHE A 87 -1.42 -14.21 -10.71
C PHE A 87 -1.73 -15.71 -10.58
N LYS A 88 -0.98 -16.56 -11.30
CA LYS A 88 -1.14 -18.02 -11.25
C LYS A 88 -0.86 -18.57 -9.85
N ARG A 89 0.20 -18.08 -9.18
CA ARG A 89 0.53 -18.48 -7.80
C ARG A 89 -0.60 -18.10 -6.83
N ARG A 90 -1.11 -16.87 -6.90
CA ARG A 90 -2.18 -16.37 -6.03
C ARG A 90 -3.49 -17.11 -6.26
N LEU A 91 -3.90 -17.32 -7.52
CA LEU A 91 -5.09 -18.10 -7.86
C LEU A 91 -5.00 -19.54 -7.31
N THR A 92 -3.85 -20.20 -7.49
CA THR A 92 -3.62 -21.56 -6.97
C THR A 92 -3.66 -21.59 -5.45
N ALA A 93 -3.06 -20.60 -4.79
CA ALA A 93 -3.08 -20.48 -3.34
C ALA A 93 -4.49 -20.24 -2.80
N ALA A 94 -5.27 -19.36 -3.43
CA ALA A 94 -6.67 -19.08 -3.04
C ALA A 94 -7.54 -20.35 -3.13
N LYS A 95 -7.39 -21.15 -4.19
CA LYS A 95 -8.05 -22.46 -4.33
C LYS A 95 -7.63 -23.43 -3.23
N ARG A 96 -6.32 -23.53 -2.97
CA ARG A 96 -5.77 -24.43 -1.95
C ARG A 96 -6.25 -24.05 -0.54
N LEU A 97 -6.40 -22.76 -0.27
CA LEU A 97 -6.89 -22.24 1.01
C LEU A 97 -8.43 -22.30 1.16
N GLY A 98 -9.15 -22.71 0.11
CA GLY A 98 -10.62 -22.77 0.12
C GLY A 98 -11.30 -21.40 0.11
N LEU A 99 -10.57 -20.33 -0.22
CA LEU A 99 -11.13 -18.97 -0.34
C LEU A 99 -12.03 -18.83 -1.57
N ILE A 100 -11.82 -19.69 -2.57
CA ILE A 100 -12.61 -19.76 -3.81
C ILE A 100 -12.82 -21.22 -4.25
N PRO A 101 -13.81 -21.49 -5.12
CA PRO A 101 -14.01 -22.81 -5.70
C PRO A 101 -12.77 -23.35 -6.43
N ALA A 102 -12.52 -24.66 -6.33
CA ALA A 102 -11.36 -25.30 -6.96
C ALA A 102 -11.38 -25.21 -8.50
N ASP A 103 -12.57 -25.11 -9.10
CA ASP A 103 -12.81 -24.95 -10.54
C ASP A 103 -12.92 -23.48 -10.99
N ALA A 104 -12.82 -22.51 -10.05
CA ALA A 104 -12.87 -21.09 -10.36
C ALA A 104 -11.86 -20.71 -11.44
N GLN A 105 -12.30 -19.92 -12.41
CA GLN A 105 -11.44 -19.38 -13.47
C GLN A 105 -10.87 -18.04 -13.04
N GLY A 106 -9.62 -17.76 -13.42
CA GLY A 106 -9.03 -16.45 -13.22
C GLY A 106 -9.57 -15.43 -14.22
N SER A 107 -9.56 -14.14 -13.87
CA SER A 107 -9.83 -13.07 -14.84
C SER A 107 -8.83 -13.09 -15.99
N PRO A 108 -9.24 -12.73 -17.23
CA PRO A 108 -8.31 -12.57 -18.33
C PRO A 108 -7.32 -11.43 -18.06
N PRO A 109 -6.15 -11.41 -18.72
CA PRO A 109 -5.25 -10.25 -18.72
C PRO A 109 -5.97 -8.97 -19.17
N ASN A 110 -5.46 -7.81 -18.76
CA ASN A 110 -5.97 -6.53 -19.29
C ASN A 110 -5.73 -6.51 -20.82
N PRO A 111 -6.76 -6.31 -21.66
CA PRO A 111 -6.60 -6.22 -23.12
C PRO A 111 -5.59 -5.16 -23.57
N ASP A 112 -5.48 -4.06 -22.81
CA ASP A 112 -4.54 -2.97 -23.11
C ASP A 112 -3.18 -3.13 -22.41
N GLY A 113 -3.02 -4.21 -21.62
CA GLY A 113 -1.79 -4.51 -20.90
C GLY A 113 -0.76 -5.21 -21.79
N VAL A 114 0.51 -4.83 -21.65
CA VAL A 114 1.61 -5.56 -22.28
C VAL A 114 1.84 -6.88 -21.51
N PRO A 115 2.05 -8.04 -22.16
CA PRO A 115 2.45 -9.27 -21.48
C PRO A 115 3.87 -9.18 -20.88
N TRP A 116 4.12 -9.86 -19.75
CA TRP A 116 5.44 -9.76 -19.08
C TRP A 116 6.59 -10.20 -20.01
N SER A 117 6.35 -11.23 -20.82
CA SER A 117 7.31 -11.77 -21.78
C SER A 117 7.66 -10.84 -22.94
N GLU A 118 6.86 -9.79 -23.17
CA GLU A 118 7.09 -8.81 -24.24
C GLU A 118 7.82 -7.56 -23.76
N LEU A 119 8.00 -7.40 -22.45
CA LEU A 119 8.79 -6.32 -21.85
C LEU A 119 10.29 -6.54 -22.10
N SER A 120 11.03 -5.46 -22.34
CA SER A 120 12.49 -5.49 -22.32
C SER A 120 13.01 -5.79 -20.90
N PRO A 121 14.25 -6.27 -20.74
CA PRO A 121 14.84 -6.50 -19.41
C PRO A 121 14.78 -5.26 -18.50
N GLU A 122 14.98 -4.07 -19.06
CA GLU A 122 14.90 -2.80 -18.32
C GLU A 122 13.48 -2.50 -17.86
N GLN A 123 12.49 -2.74 -18.71
CA GLN A 123 11.07 -2.58 -18.36
C GLN A 123 10.65 -3.58 -17.28
N GLN A 124 11.08 -4.85 -17.40
CA GLN A 124 10.83 -5.87 -16.38
C GLN A 124 11.44 -5.47 -15.03
N ALA A 125 12.66 -4.93 -15.02
CA ALA A 125 13.31 -4.50 -13.79
C ALA A 125 12.55 -3.36 -13.09
N ILE A 126 12.06 -2.37 -13.86
CA ILE A 126 11.26 -1.26 -13.32
C ILE A 126 9.91 -1.79 -12.79
N GLU A 127 9.21 -2.62 -13.55
CA GLU A 127 7.93 -3.19 -13.13
C GLU A 127 8.06 -4.12 -11.91
N ALA A 128 9.12 -4.94 -11.84
CA ALA A 128 9.42 -5.73 -10.65
C ALA A 128 9.62 -4.81 -9.43
N ARG A 129 10.34 -3.69 -9.61
CA ARG A 129 10.53 -2.73 -8.52
C ARG A 129 9.22 -2.08 -8.07
N HIS A 130 8.26 -1.81 -8.97
CA HIS A 130 6.94 -1.31 -8.56
C HIS A 130 6.25 -2.24 -7.55
N ILE A 131 6.19 -3.54 -7.85
CA ILE A 131 5.53 -4.50 -6.95
C ILE A 131 6.37 -4.79 -5.69
N GLU A 132 7.70 -4.65 -5.73
CA GLU A 132 8.56 -4.70 -4.54
C GLU A 132 8.24 -3.58 -3.57
N VAL A 133 8.08 -2.35 -4.07
CA VAL A 133 7.71 -1.17 -3.27
C VAL A 133 6.31 -1.35 -2.68
N PHE A 134 5.35 -1.79 -3.50
CA PHE A 134 3.99 -2.09 -3.03
C PHE A 134 3.99 -3.15 -1.92
N ALA A 135 4.76 -4.24 -2.10
CA ALA A 135 4.88 -5.30 -1.10
C ALA A 135 5.56 -4.80 0.19
N ALA A 136 6.52 -3.88 0.08
CA ALA A 136 7.13 -3.21 1.23
C ALA A 136 6.10 -2.37 2.00
N MET A 137 5.27 -1.58 1.31
CA MET A 137 4.19 -0.82 1.97
C MET A 137 3.22 -1.72 2.74
N ILE A 138 2.80 -2.84 2.14
CA ILE A 138 1.94 -3.82 2.81
C ILE A 138 2.64 -4.46 4.01
N SER A 139 3.92 -4.82 3.87
CA SER A 139 4.70 -5.42 4.95
C SER A 139 4.90 -4.46 6.12
N ASP A 140 5.10 -3.18 5.84
CA ASP A 140 5.24 -2.16 6.88
C ASP A 140 3.88 -1.86 7.52
N LEU A 141 2.78 -1.88 6.76
CA LEU A 141 1.43 -1.82 7.32
C LEU A 141 1.17 -2.96 8.30
N ASP A 142 1.49 -4.21 7.92
CA ASP A 142 1.35 -5.37 8.80
C ASP A 142 2.20 -5.23 10.08
N HIS A 143 3.44 -4.77 9.96
CA HIS A 143 4.30 -4.48 11.11
C HIS A 143 3.69 -3.45 12.06
N GLU A 144 3.15 -2.36 11.52
CA GLU A 144 2.56 -1.28 12.29
C GLU A 144 1.20 -1.66 12.90
N VAL A 145 0.43 -2.53 12.25
CA VAL A 145 -0.74 -3.20 12.85
C VAL A 145 -0.29 -4.06 14.03
N GLY A 146 0.80 -4.83 13.88
CA GLY A 146 1.42 -5.57 14.97
C GLY A 146 1.72 -4.69 16.19
N ARG A 147 2.32 -3.51 15.98
CA ARG A 147 2.57 -2.54 17.07
C ARG A 147 1.30 -2.06 17.77
N MET A 148 0.20 -1.87 17.04
CA MET A 148 -1.09 -1.54 17.63
C MET A 148 -1.63 -2.67 18.50
N LEU A 149 -1.55 -3.92 18.02
CA LEU A 149 -1.98 -5.10 18.77
C LEU A 149 -1.15 -5.30 20.02
N ASP A 150 0.18 -5.17 19.90
CA ASP A 150 1.10 -5.22 21.04
C ASP A 150 0.73 -4.16 22.09
N TYR A 151 0.43 -2.92 21.67
CA TYR A 151 -0.02 -1.89 22.61
C TYR A 151 -1.31 -2.29 23.35
N LEU A 152 -2.32 -2.81 22.65
CA LEU A 152 -3.57 -3.25 23.25
C LEU A 152 -3.36 -4.43 24.21
N GLU A 153 -2.44 -5.34 23.91
CA GLU A 153 -2.09 -6.46 24.79
C GLU A 153 -1.39 -5.97 26.05
N HIS A 154 -0.34 -5.15 25.91
CA HIS A 154 0.42 -4.61 27.05
C HIS A 154 -0.41 -3.67 27.94
N SER A 155 -1.42 -3.01 27.38
CA SER A 155 -2.37 -2.17 28.14
C SER A 155 -3.53 -2.95 28.74
N GLY A 156 -3.59 -4.28 28.54
CA GLY A 156 -4.63 -5.16 29.07
C GLY A 156 -6.00 -4.96 28.43
N LYS A 157 -6.06 -4.40 27.22
CA LYS A 157 -7.31 -4.06 26.51
C LYS A 157 -7.67 -5.03 25.38
N ILE A 158 -6.72 -5.85 24.93
CA ILE A 158 -6.89 -6.70 23.74
C ILE A 158 -8.11 -7.62 23.85
N ASP A 159 -8.32 -8.27 25.00
CA ASP A 159 -9.41 -9.22 25.22
C ASP A 159 -10.81 -8.59 25.19
N ASN A 160 -10.90 -7.27 25.41
CA ASN A 160 -12.15 -6.51 25.40
C ASN A 160 -12.21 -5.51 24.24
N THR A 161 -11.45 -5.75 23.17
CA THR A 161 -11.45 -4.91 21.95
C THR A 161 -11.94 -5.72 20.76
N ILE A 162 -12.94 -5.20 20.05
CA ILE A 162 -13.34 -5.73 18.75
C ILE A 162 -12.44 -5.09 17.69
N ILE A 163 -11.69 -5.91 16.96
CA ILE A 163 -10.80 -5.46 15.89
C ILE A 163 -11.43 -5.82 14.55
N ILE A 164 -11.57 -4.82 13.69
CA ILE A 164 -12.02 -4.97 12.31
C ILE A 164 -10.90 -4.48 11.41
N PHE A 165 -10.46 -5.33 10.48
CA PHE A 165 -9.47 -5.00 9.47
C PHE A 165 -10.08 -5.19 8.09
N MET A 166 -10.04 -4.16 7.26
CA MET A 166 -10.61 -4.18 5.91
C MET A 166 -9.90 -3.19 5.00
N SER A 167 -9.96 -3.46 3.69
CA SER A 167 -9.67 -2.49 2.65
C SER A 167 -10.92 -1.64 2.38
N ASP A 168 -10.76 -0.45 1.84
CA ASP A 168 -11.86 0.42 1.38
C ASP A 168 -12.43 -0.03 0.03
N ASN A 169 -11.58 -0.56 -0.85
CA ASN A 169 -11.94 -1.12 -2.16
C ASN A 169 -10.94 -2.20 -2.64
N GLY A 170 -11.11 -2.66 -3.89
CA GLY A 170 -10.16 -3.53 -4.58
C GLY A 170 -8.86 -2.81 -4.97
N TYR A 171 -7.94 -3.52 -5.62
CA TYR A 171 -6.67 -2.94 -6.03
C TYR A 171 -6.82 -1.88 -7.12
N GLU A 172 -6.07 -0.78 -6.98
CA GLU A 172 -6.00 0.27 -8.00
C GLU A 172 -5.31 -0.24 -9.27
N GLY A 173 -6.06 -0.30 -10.36
CA GLY A 173 -5.64 -0.85 -11.65
C GLY A 173 -5.51 0.18 -12.78
N HIS A 174 -5.72 1.46 -12.52
CA HIS A 174 -5.46 2.50 -13.51
C HIS A 174 -3.96 2.59 -13.81
N ASP A 175 -3.65 2.88 -15.07
CA ASP A 175 -2.31 3.26 -15.50
C ASP A 175 -2.21 4.79 -15.47
N LEU A 176 -1.25 5.33 -14.70
CA LEU A 176 -1.02 6.77 -14.57
C LEU A 176 -0.87 7.45 -15.93
N ARG A 177 -0.15 6.81 -16.86
CA ARG A 177 0.20 7.39 -18.17
C ARG A 177 -0.99 7.51 -19.10
N THR A 178 -1.93 6.56 -19.03
CA THR A 178 -3.09 6.54 -19.93
C THR A 178 -4.35 7.10 -19.30
N SER A 179 -4.50 6.99 -17.98
CA SER A 179 -5.74 7.28 -17.27
C SER A 179 -5.79 8.73 -16.76
N PHE A 180 -4.63 9.34 -16.47
CA PHE A 180 -4.54 10.66 -15.84
C PHE A 180 -3.43 11.52 -16.45
N LYS A 181 -3.67 12.05 -17.66
CA LYS A 181 -2.65 12.79 -18.41
C LYS A 181 -2.00 13.93 -17.62
N GLU A 182 -2.79 14.76 -16.93
CA GLU A 182 -2.25 15.90 -16.16
C GLU A 182 -1.36 15.44 -15.00
N ALA A 183 -1.76 14.36 -14.31
CA ALA A 183 -0.95 13.77 -13.24
C ALA A 183 0.32 13.12 -13.78
N SER A 184 0.25 12.47 -14.96
CA SER A 184 1.41 11.91 -15.65
C SER A 184 2.39 13.01 -16.06
N ASP A 185 1.93 14.08 -16.71
CA ASP A 185 2.77 15.19 -17.16
C ASP A 185 3.47 15.85 -15.95
N TRP A 186 2.77 15.99 -14.83
CA TRP A 186 3.35 16.51 -13.60
C TRP A 186 4.37 15.55 -12.99
N ALA A 187 4.06 14.24 -12.90
CA ALA A 187 4.98 13.22 -12.39
C ALA A 187 6.27 13.18 -13.21
N ASP A 188 6.17 13.27 -14.54
CA ASP A 188 7.33 13.33 -15.44
C ASP A 188 8.17 14.60 -15.25
N ALA A 189 7.57 15.71 -14.81
CA ALA A 189 8.26 16.97 -14.59
C ALA A 189 8.89 17.11 -13.19
N CYS A 190 8.28 16.51 -12.15
CA CYS A 190 8.70 16.70 -10.75
C CYS A 190 9.59 15.61 -10.18
N CYS A 191 9.46 14.39 -10.71
CA CYS A 191 9.68 13.21 -9.91
C CYS A 191 10.65 12.25 -10.61
N THR A 192 11.43 11.52 -9.81
CA THR A 192 12.50 10.64 -10.30
C THR A 192 12.05 9.18 -10.23
N ASN A 193 11.79 8.59 -11.40
CA ASN A 193 11.22 7.26 -11.54
C ASN A 193 12.15 6.26 -12.26
N ASP A 194 13.45 6.54 -12.32
CA ASP A 194 14.42 5.55 -12.79
C ASP A 194 14.62 4.42 -11.77
N LEU A 195 15.17 3.29 -12.22
CA LEU A 195 15.31 2.07 -11.41
C LEU A 195 16.08 2.27 -10.08
N ALA A 196 16.97 3.24 -10.00
CA ALA A 196 17.75 3.50 -8.79
C ALA A 196 16.96 4.28 -7.73
N HIS A 197 15.94 5.05 -8.13
CA HIS A 197 15.20 5.96 -7.25
C HIS A 197 13.72 5.62 -7.08
N VAL A 198 13.17 4.78 -7.97
CA VAL A 198 11.75 4.46 -8.00
C VAL A 198 11.27 3.82 -6.68
N GLY A 199 10.15 4.33 -6.16
CA GLY A 199 9.61 4.00 -4.83
C GLY A 199 10.20 4.80 -3.66
N GLY A 200 11.21 5.63 -3.91
CA GLY A 200 11.77 6.56 -2.94
C GLY A 200 10.90 7.81 -2.73
N PRO A 201 11.33 8.74 -1.85
CA PRO A 201 10.55 9.93 -1.47
C PRO A 201 10.26 10.90 -2.64
N ASP A 202 11.11 10.90 -3.67
CA ASP A 202 11.00 11.75 -4.86
C ASP A 202 10.38 11.00 -6.06
N SER A 203 9.93 9.76 -5.87
CA SER A 203 9.29 8.95 -6.91
C SER A 203 7.77 9.13 -6.88
N TYR A 204 7.14 9.10 -8.05
CA TYR A 204 5.69 9.09 -8.16
C TYR A 204 5.27 8.03 -9.18
N ILE A 205 4.88 6.87 -8.67
CA ILE A 205 4.50 5.70 -9.46
C ILE A 205 3.24 5.04 -8.92
N TRP A 206 2.55 4.36 -9.83
CA TRP A 206 1.35 3.59 -9.55
C TRP A 206 1.65 2.13 -9.85
N MET A 207 0.89 1.22 -9.24
CA MET A 207 1.07 -0.22 -9.46
C MET A 207 0.63 -0.64 -10.87
N GLY A 208 -0.39 0.00 -11.44
CA GLY A 208 -0.87 -0.28 -12.79
C GLY A 208 -1.75 -1.54 -12.91
N PRO A 209 -2.37 -1.76 -14.09
CA PRO A 209 -3.41 -2.76 -14.28
C PRO A 209 -2.92 -4.21 -14.13
N ASN A 210 -1.72 -4.50 -14.62
CA ASN A 210 -1.20 -5.87 -14.64
C ASN A 210 -0.89 -6.38 -13.23
N TRP A 211 -0.24 -5.56 -12.41
CA TRP A 211 0.03 -5.88 -11.01
C TRP A 211 -1.23 -5.81 -10.14
N SER A 212 -2.19 -4.91 -10.45
CA SER A 212 -3.50 -4.91 -9.81
C SER A 212 -4.24 -6.23 -10.03
N ARG A 213 -4.29 -6.71 -11.28
CA ARG A 213 -4.86 -8.02 -11.61
C ARG A 213 -4.12 -9.14 -10.87
N ALA A 214 -2.79 -9.14 -10.88
CA ALA A 214 -1.99 -10.16 -10.21
C ALA A 214 -2.24 -10.21 -8.70
N SER A 215 -2.55 -9.07 -8.10
CA SER A 215 -2.82 -8.92 -6.67
C SER A 215 -4.27 -9.23 -6.29
N SER A 216 -5.22 -9.04 -7.21
CA SER A 216 -6.68 -9.15 -6.98
C SER A 216 -7.27 -10.57 -6.95
N ALA A 217 -6.49 -11.64 -7.08
CA ALA A 217 -7.05 -12.97 -7.37
C ALA A 217 -8.06 -13.49 -6.31
N PRO A 218 -9.28 -13.92 -6.71
CA PRO A 218 -10.08 -13.45 -7.83
C PRO A 218 -11.53 -13.08 -7.43
N LEU A 219 -11.97 -11.89 -7.87
CA LEU A 219 -13.20 -11.65 -8.65
C LEU A 219 -13.34 -10.14 -8.92
N PRO A 220 -13.58 -9.69 -10.18
CA PRO A 220 -14.46 -8.54 -10.37
C PRO A 220 -15.86 -9.01 -9.96
N LEU A 221 -16.44 -8.38 -8.93
CA LEU A 221 -17.85 -8.60 -8.61
C LEU A 221 -18.67 -8.19 -9.84
N LEU A 222 -19.46 -9.14 -10.36
CA LEU A 222 -20.48 -8.90 -11.38
C LEU A 222 -21.55 -7.94 -10.87
#